data_AF-A0A5J4PBT8-F1
#
_entry.id   AF-A0A5J4PBT8-F1
#
_cell.length_a   1.000
_cell.length_b   1.000
_cell.length_c   1.000
_cell.angle_alpha   90.00
_cell.angle_beta   90.00
_cell.angle_gamma   90.00
#
_symmetry.space_group_name_H-M   'P 1'
#
loop_
_entity.id
_entity.type
_entity.pdbx_description
1 polymer ?
#
loop_
_entity_poly.entity_id
_entity_poly.type
_entity_poly.pdbx_seq_one_letter_code
_entity_poly.pdbx_strand_id
1 'polypeptide(L)' 'RTGTTQEHLEICRKKRDILQEQQQDLSLAIDQLIADIEAGKKYMKAYKQMKMYNDPALNPVLYASRNS' A
#
# COMPACT_ATOMS: atom_id res chain seq x y z
N ARG A 1 -24.24 36.27 1.87
CA ARG A 1 -23.45 35.22 1.19
C ARG A 1 -23.81 35.31 -0.28
N THR A 2 -23.01 36.01 -1.07
CA THR A 2 -23.28 36.28 -2.49
C THR A 2 -23.20 34.98 -3.29
N GLY A 3 -24.21 34.73 -4.11
CA GLY A 3 -24.40 33.47 -4.83
C GLY A 3 -23.19 33.11 -5.69
N THR A 4 -22.74 31.87 -5.54
CA THR A 4 -21.74 31.25 -6.41
C THR A 4 -22.20 31.34 -7.86
N THR A 5 -21.32 31.80 -8.77
CA THR A 5 -21.65 31.94 -10.19
C THR A 5 -21.98 30.58 -10.81
N GLN A 6 -22.82 30.57 -11.84
CA GLN A 6 -23.20 29.37 -12.57
C GLN A 6 -21.96 28.61 -13.11
N GLU A 7 -20.96 29.34 -13.61
CA GLU A 7 -19.67 28.79 -14.04
C GLU A 7 -18.93 28.05 -12.93
N HIS A 8 -18.91 28.60 -11.72
CA HIS A 8 -18.27 27.94 -10.59
C HIS A 8 -19.01 26.65 -10.20
N LEU A 9 -20.34 26.62 -10.28
CA LEU A 9 -21.13 25.40 -10.05
C LEU A 9 -20.85 24.33 -11.12
N GLU A 10 -20.70 24.73 -12.37
CA GLU A 10 -20.36 23.81 -13.47
C GLU A 10 -18.95 23.24 -13.34
N ILE A 11 -17.97 24.06 -12.97
CA ILE A 11 -16.60 23.62 -12.68
C ILE A 11 -16.58 22.61 -11.53
N CYS A 12 -17.29 22.90 -10.44
CA CYS A 12 -17.39 21.98 -9.30
C CYS A 12 -18.06 20.66 -9.68
N ARG A 13 -19.11 20.69 -10.50
CA ARG A 13 -19.77 19.47 -11.01
C ARG A 13 -18.81 18.63 -11.83
N LYS A 14 -18.11 19.22 -12.81
CA LYS A 14 -17.11 18.50 -13.62
C LYS A 14 -16.02 17.86 -12.76
N LYS A 15 -15.49 18.59 -11.77
CA LYS A 15 -14.50 18.03 -10.84
C LYS A 15 -15.04 16.86 -10.03
N ARG A 16 -16.28 16.96 -9.55
CA ARG A 16 -16.94 15.86 -8.83
C ARG A 16 -17.09 14.63 -9.73
N ASP A 17 -17.52 14.81 -10.97
CA ASP A 17 -17.73 13.70 -11.89
C ASP A 17 -16.41 12.96 -12.19
N ILE A 18 -15.30 13.71 -12.36
CA ILE A 18 -13.94 13.14 -12.46
C ILE A 18 -13.57 12.35 -11.19
N LEU A 19 -13.83 12.88 -10.00
CA LEU A 19 -13.52 12.19 -8.75
C LEU A 19 -14.33 10.90 -8.58
N GLN A 20 -15.57 10.87 -9.08
CA GLN A 20 -16.42 9.68 -9.05
C GLN A 20 -15.89 8.59 -10.00
N GLU A 21 -15.46 8.97 -11.21
CA GLU A 21 -14.79 8.05 -12.14
C GLU A 21 -13.50 7.49 -11.54
N GLN A 22 -12.64 8.36 -10.98
CA GLN A 22 -11.41 7.95 -10.31
C GLN A 22 -11.66 6.99 -9.14
N GLN A 23 -12.73 7.21 -8.36
CA GLN A 23 -13.11 6.31 -7.28
C GLN A 23 -13.47 4.92 -7.83
N GLN A 24 -14.29 4.87 -8.89
CA GLN A 24 -14.70 3.61 -9.52
C GLN A 24 -13.50 2.84 -10.07
N ASP A 25 -12.60 3.53 -10.78
CA ASP A 25 -11.39 2.93 -11.35
C ASP A 25 -10.48 2.34 -10.26
N LEU A 26 -10.28 3.09 -9.16
CA LEU A 26 -9.45 2.62 -8.04
C LEU A 26 -10.06 1.40 -7.36
N SER A 27 -11.37 1.39 -7.12
CA SER A 27 -12.07 0.23 -6.56
C SER A 27 -11.93 -0.99 -7.47
N LEU A 28 -12.17 -0.83 -8.78
CA LEU A 28 -12.04 -1.91 -9.75
C LEU A 28 -10.61 -2.47 -9.82
N ALA A 29 -9.60 -1.59 -9.78
CA ALA A 29 -8.20 -2.01 -9.79
C ALA A 29 -7.82 -2.83 -8.55
N ILE A 30 -8.37 -2.49 -7.38
CA ILE A 30 -8.18 -3.26 -6.14
C ILE A 30 -8.86 -4.62 -6.26
N ASP A 31 -10.11 -4.67 -6.73
CA ASP A 31 -10.84 -5.93 -6.91
C ASP A 31 -10.11 -6.87 -7.87
N GLN A 32 -9.62 -6.33 -9.00
CA GLN A 32 -8.83 -7.11 -9.96
C GLN A 32 -7.51 -7.61 -9.36
N LEU A 33 -6.83 -6.78 -8.56
CA LEU A 33 -5.59 -7.18 -7.90
C LEU A 33 -5.83 -8.33 -6.92
N ILE A 34 -6.90 -8.27 -6.12
CA ILE A 34 -7.28 -9.33 -5.19
C ILE A 34 -7.61 -10.61 -5.95
N ALA A 35 -8.45 -10.52 -6.99
CA ALA A 35 -8.80 -11.67 -7.83
C ALA A 35 -7.57 -12.31 -8.49
N ASP A 36 -6.60 -11.51 -8.95
CA ASP A 36 -5.34 -12.00 -9.53
C ASP A 36 -4.46 -12.72 -8.49
N ILE A 37 -4.48 -12.27 -7.23
CA ILE A 37 -3.75 -12.92 -6.13
C ILE A 37 -4.44 -14.25 -5.77
N GLU A 38 -5.76 -14.26 -5.63
CA GLU A 38 -6.55 -15.47 -5.33
C GLU A 38 -6.42 -16.53 -6.43
N ALA A 39 -6.40 -16.10 -7.69
CA ALA A 39 -6.20 -16.98 -8.85
C ALA A 39 -4.73 -17.44 -9.02
N GLY A 40 -3.82 -17.02 -8.15
CA GLY A 40 -2.39 -17.38 -8.22
C GLY A 40 -1.68 -16.80 -9.45
N LYS A 41 -2.20 -15.73 -10.06
CA LYS A 41 -1.56 -15.05 -11.20
C LYS A 41 -0.49 -14.06 -10.73
N LYS A 42 -0.64 -13.49 -9.52
CA LYS A 42 0.34 -12.61 -8.89
C LYS A 42 0.86 -13.22 -7.58
N TYR A 43 2.08 -13.76 -7.64
CA TYR A 43 2.79 -14.23 -6.44
C TYR A 43 3.56 -13.07 -5.78
N MET A 44 3.10 -12.64 -4.60
CA MET A 44 3.91 -11.77 -3.74
C MET A 44 5.06 -12.57 -3.13
N LYS A 45 6.30 -12.19 -3.43
CA LYS A 45 7.48 -12.76 -2.77
C LYS A 45 7.64 -12.12 -1.38
N ALA A 46 7.46 -12.92 -0.34
CA ALA A 46 7.74 -12.50 1.02
C ALA A 46 9.26 -12.58 1.28
N TYR A 47 9.92 -11.42 1.35
CA TYR A 47 11.30 -11.33 1.80
C TYR A 47 11.30 -11.12 3.32
N LYS A 48 11.98 -12.00 4.05
CA LYS A 48 12.15 -11.88 5.50
C LYS A 48 13.59 -11.49 5.80
N GLN A 49 13.78 -10.55 6.73
CA GLN A 49 15.11 -10.25 7.25
C GLN A 49 15.63 -11.46 8.03
N MET A 50 16.75 -12.01 7.57
CA MET A 50 17.49 -13.05 8.29
C MET A 50 18.19 -12.39 9.49
N LYS A 51 17.67 -12.61 10.69
CA LYS A 51 18.28 -12.10 11.93
C LYS A 51 19.36 -13.09 12.39
N MET A 52 20.62 -12.71 12.23
CA MET A 52 21.80 -13.54 12.56
C MET A 52 22.12 -13.59 14.06
N TYR A 53 21.44 -12.80 14.90
CA TYR A 53 21.77 -12.64 16.34
C TYR A 53 21.58 -13.90 17.19
N ASN A 54 20.86 -14.90 16.67
CA ASN A 54 20.66 -16.17 17.37
C ASN A 54 21.75 -17.21 17.05
N ASP A 55 22.64 -16.92 16.10
CA ASP A 55 23.82 -17.76 15.83
C ASP A 55 25.03 -17.19 16.60
N PRO A 56 25.51 -17.89 17.64
CA PRO A 56 26.66 -17.45 18.42
C PRO A 56 27.96 -17.33 17.61
N ALA A 57 28.10 -18.08 16.51
CA ALA A 57 29.27 -18.01 15.63
C ALA A 57 29.29 -16.73 14.79
N LEU A 58 28.12 -16.11 14.57
CA LEU A 58 27.96 -14.91 13.76
C LEU A 58 27.80 -13.64 14.61
N ASN A 59 27.66 -13.77 15.93
CA ASN A 59 27.63 -12.62 16.83
C ASN A 59 28.46 -12.81 18.11
N PRO A 60 29.79 -12.92 17.98
CA PRO A 60 30.69 -13.17 19.12
C PRO A 60 30.61 -12.05 20.17
N VAL A 61 30.29 -10.82 19.77
CA VAL A 61 30.20 -9.67 20.69
C VAL A 61 29.05 -9.81 21.68
N LEU A 62 27.91 -10.37 21.28
CA LEU A 62 26.76 -10.57 22.18
C LEU A 62 26.90 -11.79 23.10
N TYR A 63 27.65 -12.82 22.69
CA TYR A 63 27.79 -14.07 23.45
C TYR A 63 29.08 -14.17 24.26
N ALA A 64 30.12 -13.38 23.93
CA ALA A 64 31.36 -13.32 24.72
C ALA A 64 31.13 -12.79 26.14
N SER A 65 30.11 -11.95 26.35
CA SER A 65 29.75 -11.38 27.65
C SER A 65 28.93 -12.31 28.55
N ARG A 66 28.53 -13.50 28.08
CA ARG A 66 27.74 -14.46 28.86
C ARG A 66 28.58 -15.53 29.58
N ASN A 67 29.88 -15.59 29.29
CA ASN A 67 30.81 -16.59 29.83
C ASN A 67 31.81 -16.03 30.86
N SER A 68 31.51 -14.90 31.50
CA SER A 68 32.31 -14.32 32.59
C SER A 68 31.62 -14.42 33.95
#